data_AF-A0A7S0ZVH5-F1
#
_entry.id   AF-A0A7S0ZVH5-F1
#
_cell.length_a   1.000
_cell.length_b   1.000
_cell.length_c   1.000
_cell.angle_alpha   90.00
_cell.angle_beta   90.00
_cell.angle_gamma   90.00
#
_symmetry.space_group_name_H-M   'P 1'
#
loop_
_entity.id
_entity.type
_entity.pdbx_description
1 polymer ?
#
loop_
_entity_poly.entity_id
_entity_poly.type
_entity_poly.pdbx_seq_one_letter_code
_entity_poly.pdbx_strand_id
1 'polypeptide(L)'
;ATNIQAHSIEERTYSICVILFALLIFSSFVSSITTTMHHLHVLQTKRESEEIELRNFFVDNSISAELGAQVSKFLRNNHFSNKKRTHETELTFLEVVPVSLRKQLREELHVPVLVRMPFLEQLYKVDVGTLHGVAHTAMTQLSYIKEHPVFNTGDSGQHVFFIISGAASYVHQTDDPPAPLDTSSSWKGGGPT
;
A
#
# COMPACT_ATOMS: atom_id res chain seq x y z
N ALA A 1 13.89 -13.63 -57.37
CA ALA A 1 14.38 -14.83 -56.67
C ALA A 1 15.90 -14.88 -56.79
N THR A 2 16.63 -14.29 -55.86
CA THR A 2 18.10 -14.30 -55.88
C THR A 2 18.60 -15.38 -54.93
N ASN A 3 18.96 -16.52 -55.51
CA ASN A 3 19.56 -17.64 -54.81
C ASN A 3 21.02 -17.30 -54.52
N ILE A 4 21.30 -16.81 -53.31
CA ILE A 4 22.65 -16.50 -52.84
C ILE A 4 23.12 -17.75 -52.08
N GLN A 5 23.75 -18.67 -52.80
CA GLN A 5 24.36 -19.87 -52.22
C GLN A 5 25.84 -19.60 -51.92
N ALA A 6 26.20 -19.69 -50.64
CA ALA A 6 27.57 -19.57 -50.15
C ALA A 6 28.44 -20.69 -50.75
N HIS A 7 29.32 -20.31 -51.67
CA HIS A 7 30.21 -21.23 -52.38
C HIS A 7 31.58 -21.32 -51.72
N SER A 8 32.01 -20.28 -50.97
CA SER A 8 33.29 -20.25 -50.26
C SER A 8 33.17 -20.75 -48.81
N ILE A 9 34.25 -21.33 -48.28
CA ILE A 9 34.31 -21.84 -46.89
C ILE A 9 34.08 -20.70 -45.88
N GLU A 10 34.54 -19.49 -46.20
CA GLU A 10 34.38 -18.30 -45.35
C GLU A 10 32.92 -17.85 -45.26
N GLU A 11 32.21 -17.86 -46.39
CA GLU A 11 30.78 -17.51 -46.44
C GLU A 11 29.92 -18.51 -45.64
N ARG A 12 30.31 -19.80 -45.67
CA ARG A 12 29.63 -20.86 -44.91
C ARG A 12 29.82 -20.69 -43.41
N THR A 13 31.04 -20.43 -42.96
CA THR A 13 31.33 -20.20 -41.53
C THR A 13 30.58 -18.96 -41.03
N TYR A 14 30.61 -17.86 -41.79
CA TYR A 14 29.84 -16.67 -41.45
C TYR A 14 28.34 -16.94 -41.31
N SER A 15 27.76 -17.67 -42.29
CA SER A 15 26.34 -18.03 -42.25
C SER A 15 25.98 -18.86 -41.01
N ILE A 16 26.82 -19.82 -40.65
CA ILE A 16 26.63 -20.65 -39.46
C ILE A 16 26.69 -19.79 -38.19
N CYS A 17 27.68 -18.90 -38.08
CA CYS A 17 27.80 -17.99 -36.94
C CYS A 17 26.56 -17.10 -36.79
N VAL A 18 26.07 -16.50 -37.87
CA VAL A 18 24.87 -15.65 -37.84
C VAL A 18 23.64 -16.43 -37.40
N ILE A 19 23.45 -17.67 -37.89
CA ILE A 19 22.33 -18.52 -37.47
C ILE A 19 22.43 -18.86 -35.97
N LEU A 20 23.63 -19.19 -35.47
CA LEU A 20 23.84 -19.46 -34.05
C LEU A 20 23.55 -18.23 -33.19
N PHE A 21 24.06 -17.05 -33.57
CA PHE A 21 23.77 -15.81 -32.84
C PHE A 21 22.29 -15.45 -32.89
N ALA A 22 21.64 -15.61 -34.05
CA ALA A 22 20.20 -15.38 -34.19
C ALA A 22 19.41 -16.32 -33.26
N LEU A 23 19.79 -17.59 -33.17
CA LEU A 23 19.17 -18.57 -32.28
C LEU A 23 19.37 -18.21 -30.79
N LEU A 24 20.57 -17.78 -30.40
CA LEU A 24 20.86 -17.36 -29.02
C LEU A 24 20.07 -16.11 -28.63
N ILE A 25 20.04 -15.09 -29.48
CA ILE A 25 19.28 -13.85 -29.23
C ILE A 25 17.79 -14.16 -29.15
N PHE A 26 17.27 -14.97 -30.07
CA PHE A 26 15.87 -15.38 -30.06
C PHE A 26 15.51 -16.16 -28.79
N SER A 27 16.35 -17.10 -28.38
CA SER A 27 16.16 -17.88 -27.16
C SER A 27 16.13 -16.99 -25.91
N SER A 28 17.08 -16.05 -25.80
CA SER A 28 17.11 -15.08 -24.69
C SER A 28 15.87 -14.19 -24.67
N PHE A 29 15.39 -13.75 -25.84
CA PHE A 29 14.21 -12.91 -25.95
C PHE A 29 12.94 -13.65 -25.50
N VAL A 30 12.75 -14.87 -25.99
CA VAL A 30 11.63 -15.75 -25.59
C VAL A 30 11.66 -15.99 -24.08
N SER A 31 12.84 -16.31 -23.52
CA SER A 31 12.98 -16.54 -22.08
C SER A 31 12.61 -15.29 -21.26
N SER A 32 13.05 -14.09 -21.66
CA SER A 32 12.70 -12.85 -20.97
C SER A 32 11.18 -12.58 -20.95
N ILE A 33 10.49 -12.87 -22.06
CA ILE A 33 9.03 -12.74 -22.13
C ILE A 33 8.38 -13.73 -21.18
N THR A 34 8.80 -15.00 -21.21
CA THR A 34 8.25 -16.05 -20.34
C THR A 34 8.45 -15.74 -18.86
N THR A 35 9.65 -15.30 -18.46
CA THR A 35 9.92 -14.91 -17.07
C THR A 35 9.07 -13.73 -16.62
N THR A 36 8.89 -12.72 -17.49
CA THR A 36 8.03 -11.56 -17.19
C THR A 36 6.56 -11.96 -17.07
N MET A 37 6.07 -12.80 -17.98
CA MET A 37 4.71 -13.35 -17.90
C MET A 37 4.49 -14.17 -16.63
N HIS A 38 5.46 -15.02 -16.28
CA HIS A 38 5.38 -15.81 -15.05
C HIS A 38 5.31 -14.91 -13.81
N HIS A 39 6.14 -13.87 -13.75
CA HIS A 39 6.10 -12.90 -12.64
C HIS A 39 4.75 -12.17 -12.56
N LEU A 40 4.18 -11.76 -13.70
CA LEU A 40 2.85 -11.16 -13.75
C LEU A 40 1.75 -12.13 -13.31
N HIS A 41 1.82 -13.39 -13.75
CA HIS A 41 0.86 -14.41 -13.37
C HIS A 41 0.91 -14.69 -11.87
N VAL A 42 2.10 -14.84 -11.29
CA VAL A 42 2.31 -15.01 -9.84
C VAL A 42 1.71 -13.85 -9.04
N LEU A 43 1.87 -12.60 -9.52
CA LEU A 43 1.28 -11.42 -8.87
C LEU A 43 -0.25 -11.40 -8.95
N GLN A 44 -0.84 -11.96 -10.02
CA GLN A 44 -2.28 -12.07 -10.17
C GLN A 44 -2.87 -13.22 -9.34
N THR A 45 -2.24 -14.40 -9.38
CA THR A 45 -2.73 -15.61 -8.71
C THR A 45 -2.62 -15.55 -7.19
N LYS A 46 -1.63 -14.83 -6.65
CA LYS A 46 -1.49 -14.67 -5.18
C LYS A 46 -2.75 -14.06 -4.55
N ARG A 47 -3.40 -13.11 -5.23
CA ARG A 47 -4.63 -12.48 -4.73
C ARG A 47 -5.81 -13.46 -4.76
N GLU A 48 -5.92 -14.19 -5.85
CA GLU A 48 -6.97 -15.20 -6.03
C GLU A 48 -6.82 -16.35 -5.02
N SER A 49 -5.58 -16.77 -4.73
CA SER A 49 -5.32 -17.81 -3.74
C SER A 49 -5.68 -17.37 -2.32
N GLU A 50 -5.34 -16.14 -1.93
CA GLU A 50 -5.68 -15.59 -0.60
C GLU A 50 -7.21 -15.44 -0.42
N GLU A 51 -7.94 -15.07 -1.48
CA GLU A 51 -9.41 -15.00 -1.45
C GLU A 51 -10.07 -16.39 -1.37
N ILE A 52 -9.52 -17.37 -2.07
CA ILE A 52 -9.98 -18.77 -1.99
C ILE A 52 -9.74 -19.35 -0.60
N GLU A 53 -8.57 -19.12 -0.01
CA GLU A 53 -8.22 -19.59 1.33
C GLU A 53 -9.13 -18.99 2.41
N LEU A 54 -9.39 -17.68 2.34
CA LEU A 54 -10.35 -17.01 3.24
C LEU A 54 -11.76 -17.59 3.11
N ARG A 55 -12.22 -17.85 1.88
CA ARG A 55 -13.53 -18.45 1.64
C ARG A 55 -13.63 -19.85 2.23
N ASN A 56 -12.59 -20.66 2.07
CA ASN A 56 -12.54 -22.00 2.66
C ASN A 56 -12.57 -21.92 4.18
N PHE A 57 -11.80 -21.00 4.78
CA PHE A 57 -11.82 -20.77 6.23
C PHE A 57 -13.21 -20.42 6.77
N PHE A 58 -13.99 -19.59 6.06
CA PHE A 58 -15.35 -19.25 6.46
C PHE A 58 -16.31 -20.42 6.39
N VAL A 59 -16.16 -21.28 5.38
CA VAL A 59 -16.94 -22.51 5.23
C VAL A 59 -16.60 -23.51 6.33
N ASP A 60 -15.31 -23.72 6.58
CA ASP A 60 -14.81 -24.68 7.56
C ASP A 60 -15.22 -24.31 9.00
N ASN A 61 -15.28 -23.01 9.31
CA ASN A 61 -15.65 -22.51 10.64
C ASN A 61 -17.13 -22.14 10.78
N SER A 62 -17.97 -22.43 9.78
CA SER A 62 -19.42 -22.14 9.80
C SER A 62 -19.75 -20.69 10.15
N ILE A 63 -18.96 -19.74 9.63
CA ILE A 63 -19.19 -18.32 9.87
C ILE A 63 -20.47 -17.88 9.16
N SER A 64 -21.30 -17.08 9.84
CA SER A 64 -22.52 -16.51 9.24
C SER A 64 -22.20 -15.81 7.91
N ALA A 65 -23.01 -16.07 6.89
CA ALA A 65 -22.83 -15.50 5.55
C ALA A 65 -22.82 -13.95 5.56
N GLU A 66 -23.54 -13.33 6.50
CA GLU A 66 -23.55 -11.88 6.68
C GLU A 66 -22.20 -11.36 7.19
N LEU A 67 -21.63 -12.01 8.21
CA LEU A 67 -20.33 -11.66 8.77
C LEU A 67 -19.20 -11.96 7.77
N GLY A 68 -19.25 -13.11 7.10
CA GLY A 68 -18.29 -13.47 6.05
C GLY A 68 -18.31 -12.49 4.88
N ALA A 69 -19.49 -12.04 4.44
CA ALA A 69 -19.61 -11.04 3.38
C ALA A 69 -19.05 -9.67 3.80
N GLN A 70 -19.27 -9.25 5.05
CA GLN A 70 -18.69 -8.02 5.60
C GLN A 70 -17.16 -8.11 5.66
N VAL A 71 -16.60 -9.22 6.15
CA VAL A 71 -15.15 -9.42 6.25
C VAL A 71 -14.50 -9.54 4.85
N SER A 72 -15.12 -10.24 3.90
CA SER A 72 -14.61 -10.31 2.51
C SER A 72 -14.65 -8.95 1.81
N LYS A 73 -15.74 -8.20 1.95
CA LYS A 73 -15.86 -6.83 1.40
C LYS A 73 -14.80 -5.91 2.02
N PHE A 74 -14.57 -6.06 3.32
CA PHE A 74 -13.55 -5.33 4.06
C PHE A 74 -12.13 -5.66 3.57
N LEU A 75 -11.79 -6.94 3.40
CA LEU A 75 -10.46 -7.36 2.94
C LEU A 75 -10.22 -6.95 1.48
N ARG A 76 -11.25 -7.03 0.63
CA ARG A 76 -11.18 -6.53 -0.76
C ARG A 76 -10.90 -5.05 -0.86
N ASN A 77 -11.49 -4.24 0.02
CA ASN A 77 -11.28 -2.81 0.01
C ASN A 77 -9.98 -2.36 0.70
N ASN A 78 -9.51 -3.09 1.73
CA ASN A 78 -8.39 -2.65 2.56
C ASN A 78 -7.11 -3.47 2.41
N HIS A 79 -7.20 -4.78 2.18
CA HIS A 79 -6.03 -5.67 2.04
C HIS A 79 -5.58 -5.77 0.57
N PHE A 80 -6.52 -5.87 -0.36
CA PHE A 80 -6.25 -6.06 -1.79
C PHE A 80 -6.16 -4.75 -2.61
N SER A 81 -6.52 -3.61 -2.02
CA SER A 81 -6.34 -2.29 -2.63
C SER A 81 -4.90 -1.82 -2.44
N ASN A 82 -4.16 -1.65 -3.54
CA ASN A 82 -2.74 -1.26 -3.65
C ASN A 82 -2.34 0.10 -2.99
N LYS A 83 -3.20 0.71 -2.18
CA LYS A 83 -3.00 2.03 -1.56
C LYS A 83 -2.81 1.99 -0.04
N LYS A 84 -2.28 0.90 0.51
CA LYS A 84 -1.85 0.92 1.91
C LYS A 84 -0.56 1.74 2.03
N ARG A 85 -0.60 2.79 2.85
CA ARG A 85 0.61 3.45 3.33
C ARG A 85 1.29 2.43 4.25
N THR A 86 2.46 1.94 3.86
CA THR A 86 3.17 0.92 4.62
C THR A 86 3.60 1.50 5.95
N HIS A 87 3.25 0.82 7.04
CA HIS A 87 3.64 1.25 8.38
C HIS A 87 5.10 0.89 8.63
N GLU A 88 5.81 1.72 9.39
CA GLU A 88 7.22 1.45 9.72
C GLU A 88 7.40 0.08 10.40
N THR A 89 6.44 -0.33 11.22
CA THR A 89 6.42 -1.62 11.93
C THR A 89 6.27 -2.83 11.01
N GLU A 90 5.77 -2.63 9.78
CA GLU A 90 5.62 -3.71 8.79
C GLU A 90 6.90 -3.89 7.95
N LEU A 91 7.89 -2.99 8.08
CA LEU A 91 9.12 -2.98 7.29
C LEU A 91 10.27 -3.63 8.06
N THR A 92 10.34 -4.96 8.05
CA THR A 92 11.40 -5.74 8.73
C THR A 92 12.82 -5.36 8.28
N PHE A 93 13.02 -4.88 7.06
CA PHE A 93 14.34 -4.43 6.59
C PHE A 93 14.84 -3.15 7.27
N LEU A 94 13.96 -2.35 7.91
CA LEU A 94 14.39 -1.19 8.67
C LEU A 94 15.21 -1.59 9.91
N GLU A 95 15.12 -2.83 10.38
CA GLU A 95 15.96 -3.34 11.48
C GLU A 95 17.45 -3.38 11.10
N VAL A 96 17.75 -3.58 9.82
CA VAL A 96 19.12 -3.59 9.28
C VAL A 96 19.71 -2.18 9.20
N VAL A 97 18.86 -1.15 9.21
CA VAL A 97 19.28 0.25 9.13
C VAL A 97 19.87 0.70 10.49
N PRO A 98 21.04 1.37 10.51
CA PRO A 98 21.63 1.92 11.71
C PRO A 98 20.64 2.76 12.53
N VAL A 99 20.72 2.64 13.86
CA VAL A 99 19.80 3.32 14.80
C VAL A 99 19.78 4.84 14.59
N SER A 100 20.92 5.45 14.25
CA SER A 100 21.02 6.88 13.95
C SER A 100 20.19 7.29 12.72
N LEU A 101 20.25 6.49 11.65
CA LEU A 101 19.49 6.73 10.42
C LEU A 101 17.99 6.46 10.62
N ARG A 102 17.61 5.46 11.43
CA ARG A 102 16.21 5.24 11.81
C ARG A 102 15.62 6.41 12.60
N LYS A 103 16.41 7.02 13.49
CA LYS A 103 15.99 8.21 14.25
C LYS A 103 15.72 9.39 13.31
N GLN A 104 16.66 9.69 12.41
CA GLN A 104 16.48 10.74 11.41
C GLN A 104 15.27 10.51 10.50
N LEU A 105 15.04 9.26 10.08
CA LEU A 105 13.85 8.92 9.29
C LEU A 105 12.55 9.19 10.05
N ARG A 106 12.47 8.81 11.33
CA ARG A 106 11.29 9.07 12.17
C ARG A 106 11.09 10.56 12.43
N GLU A 107 12.16 11.31 12.62
CA GLU A 107 12.10 12.77 12.77
C GLU A 107 11.46 13.40 11.52
N GLU A 108 11.98 13.11 10.32
CA GLU A 108 11.44 13.60 9.05
C GLU A 108 9.98 13.18 8.81
N LEU A 109 9.61 11.99 9.26
CA LEU A 109 8.25 11.47 9.08
C LEU A 109 7.23 12.08 10.04
N HIS A 110 7.60 12.28 11.31
CA HIS A 110 6.66 12.61 12.39
C HIS A 110 6.68 14.09 12.77
N VAL A 111 7.82 14.78 12.70
CA VAL A 111 7.92 16.20 13.07
C VAL A 111 6.94 17.07 12.26
N PRO A 112 6.81 16.92 10.93
CA PRO A 112 5.85 17.71 10.14
C PRO A 112 4.39 17.49 10.53
N VAL A 113 4.06 16.35 11.15
CA VAL A 113 2.72 16.05 11.65
C VAL A 113 2.53 16.67 13.04
N LEU A 114 3.53 16.55 13.92
CA LEU A 114 3.50 17.10 15.27
C LEU A 114 3.36 18.62 15.27
N VAL A 115 4.10 19.32 14.41
CA VAL A 115 4.06 20.80 14.32
C VAL A 115 2.76 21.35 13.72
N ARG A 116 1.83 20.50 13.26
CA ARG A 116 0.46 20.96 12.91
C ARG A 116 -0.33 21.39 14.14
N MET A 117 0.04 20.88 15.32
CA MET A 117 -0.53 21.35 16.58
C MET A 117 0.21 22.63 17.02
N PRO A 118 -0.51 23.75 17.24
CA PRO A 118 0.12 25.03 17.60
C PRO A 118 1.02 24.96 18.84
N PHE A 119 0.63 24.16 19.84
CA PHE A 119 1.44 23.93 21.05
C PHE A 119 2.79 23.29 20.73
N LEU A 120 2.80 22.25 19.90
CA LEU A 120 4.02 21.52 19.55
C LEU A 120 4.88 22.29 18.55
N GLU A 121 4.28 23.12 17.70
CA GLU A 121 5.00 24.07 16.86
C GLU A 121 5.80 25.07 17.70
N GLN A 122 5.18 25.62 18.74
CA GLN A 122 5.86 26.54 19.65
C GLN A 122 6.95 25.82 20.44
N LEU A 123 6.70 24.58 20.88
CA LEU A 123 7.71 23.76 21.55
C LEU A 123 8.91 23.49 20.63
N TYR A 124 8.68 23.20 19.35
CA TYR A 124 9.75 23.01 18.36
C TYR A 124 10.67 24.22 18.25
N LYS A 125 10.10 25.44 18.30
CA LYS A 125 10.86 26.70 18.20
C LYS A 125 11.71 26.96 19.45
N VAL A 126 11.31 26.43 20.61
CA VAL A 126 12.00 26.62 21.89
C VAL A 126 13.03 25.50 22.13
N ASP A 127 12.64 24.26 21.88
CA ASP A 127 13.47 23.07 22.07
C ASP A 127 13.16 21.99 21.03
N VAL A 128 13.98 21.97 19.99
CA VAL A 128 13.94 20.97 18.91
C VAL A 128 14.21 19.57 19.43
N GLY A 129 15.10 19.42 20.42
CA GLY A 129 15.54 18.12 20.94
C GLY A 129 14.41 17.35 21.61
N THR A 130 13.57 18.05 22.37
CA THR A 130 12.39 17.44 22.98
C THR A 130 11.42 16.91 21.93
N LEU A 131 11.14 17.66 20.86
CA LEU A 131 10.21 17.20 19.82
C LEU A 131 10.78 16.02 19.02
N HIS A 132 12.08 16.00 18.76
CA HIS A 132 12.76 14.85 18.13
C HIS A 132 12.66 13.60 19.03
N GLY A 133 12.82 13.78 20.35
CA GLY A 133 12.57 12.72 21.32
C GLY A 133 11.16 12.14 21.19
N VAL A 134 10.14 12.99 21.19
CA VAL A 134 8.73 12.60 21.03
C VAL A 134 8.48 11.90 19.69
N ALA A 135 9.03 12.44 18.59
CA ALA A 135 8.91 11.87 17.25
C ALA A 135 9.47 10.43 17.16
N HIS A 136 10.52 10.13 17.94
CA HIS A 136 11.15 8.82 17.95
C HIS A 136 10.47 7.82 18.91
N THR A 137 10.05 8.26 20.10
CA THR A 137 9.63 7.36 21.19
C THR A 137 8.12 7.25 21.36
N ALA A 138 7.37 8.32 21.12
CA ALA A 138 5.94 8.40 21.46
C ALA A 138 5.01 8.23 20.25
N MET A 139 5.54 8.30 19.04
CA MET A 139 4.75 8.24 17.81
C MET A 139 4.63 6.82 17.28
N THR A 140 3.38 6.43 16.99
CA THR A 140 3.04 5.18 16.30
C THR A 140 2.03 5.46 15.19
N GLN A 141 2.20 4.82 14.04
CA GLN A 141 1.24 4.91 12.95
C GLN A 141 0.18 3.81 13.09
N LEU A 142 -1.08 4.21 12.95
CA LEU A 142 -2.23 3.32 13.00
C LEU A 142 -3.10 3.57 11.77
N SER A 143 -3.70 2.51 11.25
CA SER A 143 -4.71 2.61 10.19
C SER A 143 -6.02 2.05 10.68
N TYR A 144 -7.04 2.91 10.69
CA TYR A 144 -8.40 2.55 11.01
C TYR A 144 -9.18 2.30 9.73
N ILE A 145 -10.08 1.33 9.79
CA ILE A 145 -10.98 1.05 8.68
C ILE A 145 -12.25 1.91 8.82
N LYS A 146 -12.78 2.34 7.68
CA LYS A 146 -14.10 2.99 7.60
C LYS A 146 -15.15 2.14 8.33
N GLU A 147 -16.02 2.79 9.09
CA GLU A 147 -17.09 2.17 9.92
C GLU A 147 -16.65 1.61 11.28
N HIS A 148 -15.35 1.59 11.61
CA HIS A 148 -14.89 1.31 12.97
C HIS A 148 -14.62 2.59 13.77
N PRO A 149 -15.12 2.70 15.01
CA PRO A 149 -14.81 3.83 15.88
C PRO A 149 -13.32 3.81 16.26
N VAL A 150 -12.68 4.99 16.20
CA VAL A 150 -11.29 5.17 16.65
C VAL A 150 -11.18 5.05 18.17
N PHE A 151 -12.21 5.53 18.88
CA PHE A 151 -12.42 5.42 20.32
C PHE A 151 -13.92 5.44 20.61
N ASN A 152 -14.36 4.87 21.73
CA ASN A 152 -15.77 4.88 22.13
C ASN A 152 -16.04 5.91 23.22
N THR A 153 -17.29 6.34 23.30
CA THR A 153 -17.71 7.26 24.37
C THR A 153 -17.65 6.56 25.72
N GLY A 154 -16.95 7.18 26.67
CA GLY A 154 -16.72 6.61 28.00
C GLY A 154 -15.39 5.87 28.16
N ASP A 155 -14.66 5.63 27.06
CA ASP A 155 -13.30 5.08 27.13
C ASP A 155 -12.32 6.10 27.73
N SER A 156 -11.33 5.62 28.49
CA SER A 156 -10.25 6.46 29.02
C SER A 156 -9.33 6.92 27.88
N GLY A 157 -9.16 8.24 27.73
CA GLY A 157 -8.30 8.83 26.71
C GLY A 157 -6.81 8.64 27.02
N GLN A 158 -6.20 7.60 26.48
CA GLN A 158 -4.77 7.29 26.67
C GLN A 158 -3.86 7.86 25.57
N HIS A 159 -4.44 8.25 24.43
CA HIS A 159 -3.69 8.62 23.23
C HIS A 159 -4.25 9.88 22.58
N VAL A 160 -3.38 10.60 21.89
CA VAL A 160 -3.74 11.72 21.01
C VAL A 160 -3.59 11.25 19.57
N PHE A 161 -4.64 11.44 18.77
CA PHE A 161 -4.67 10.98 17.38
C PHE A 161 -4.45 12.15 16.42
N PHE A 162 -3.58 11.94 15.43
CA PHE A 162 -3.35 12.87 14.33
C PHE A 162 -3.85 12.25 13.02
N ILE A 163 -4.78 12.91 12.35
CA ILE A 163 -5.27 12.45 11.04
C ILE A 163 -4.24 12.83 9.98
N ILE A 164 -3.49 11.84 9.52
CA ILE A 164 -2.47 12.02 8.46
C ILE A 164 -3.11 11.93 7.07
N SER A 165 -4.12 11.06 6.91
CA SER A 165 -4.84 10.83 5.67
C SER A 165 -6.24 10.30 5.95
N GLY A 166 -7.21 10.70 5.14
CA GLY A 166 -8.63 10.36 5.32
C GLY A 166 -9.40 11.43 6.07
N ALA A 167 -10.58 11.06 6.56
CA ALA A 167 -11.46 11.92 7.34
C ALA A 167 -12.05 11.11 8.49
N ALA A 168 -12.23 11.77 9.64
CA ALA A 168 -12.95 11.23 10.78
C ALA A 168 -14.02 12.23 11.22
N SER A 169 -15.17 11.73 11.66
CA SER A 169 -16.23 12.52 12.25
C SER A 169 -16.23 12.29 13.75
N TYR A 170 -16.21 13.37 14.52
CA TYR A 170 -16.47 13.32 15.95
C TYR A 170 -17.99 13.41 16.16
N VAL A 171 -18.56 12.47 16.91
CA VAL A 171 -19.98 12.46 17.29
C VAL A 171 -20.03 12.52 18.80
N HIS A 172 -20.61 13.58 19.34
CA HIS A 172 -20.81 13.70 20.77
C HIS A 172 -22.03 12.88 21.20
N GLN A 173 -22.06 12.41 22.45
CA GLN A 173 -23.15 11.58 22.96
C GLN A 173 -24.53 12.26 22.92
N THR A 174 -24.53 13.59 22.80
CA THR A 174 -25.71 14.46 22.73
C THR A 174 -26.15 14.78 21.30
N ASP A 175 -25.39 14.36 20.29
CA ASP A 175 -25.68 14.69 18.90
C ASP A 175 -26.63 13.63 18.31
N ASP A 176 -27.63 14.05 17.53
CA ASP A 176 -28.44 13.15 16.72
C ASP A 176 -27.54 12.34 15.77
N PRO A 177 -27.83 11.04 15.51
CA PRO A 177 -27.00 10.23 14.63
C PRO A 177 -26.86 10.90 13.26
N PRO A 178 -25.64 11.01 12.71
CA PRO A 178 -25.42 11.69 11.45
C PRO A 178 -26.30 11.03 10.37
N ALA A 179 -27.03 11.86 9.62
CA ALA A 179 -27.85 11.39 8.51
C ALA A 179 -27.00 10.50 7.58
N PRO A 180 -27.54 9.37 7.07
CA PRO A 180 -26.82 8.51 6.14
C PRO A 180 -26.25 9.35 5.00
N LEU A 181 -24.95 9.21 4.73
CA LEU A 181 -24.31 9.88 3.60
C LEU A 181 -25.01 9.44 2.31
N ASP A 182 -25.87 10.31 1.78
CA ASP A 182 -26.59 10.10 0.53
C ASP A 182 -25.60 10.14 -0.63
N THR A 183 -25.24 8.96 -1.14
CA THR A 183 -24.39 8.81 -2.32
C THR A 183 -25.11 9.07 -3.65
N SER A 184 -26.36 9.56 -3.63
CA SER A 184 -27.20 9.70 -4.84
C SER A 184 -27.31 11.12 -5.42
N SER A 185 -26.76 12.16 -4.78
CA SER A 185 -26.89 13.53 -5.31
C SER A 185 -25.86 13.85 -6.40
N SER A 186 -26.29 13.65 -7.64
CA SER A 186 -25.68 14.14 -8.88
C SER A 186 -25.45 15.66 -8.80
N TRP A 187 -24.19 16.06 -9.01
CA TRP A 187 -23.75 17.45 -9.03
C TRP A 187 -24.39 18.19 -10.22
N LYS A 188 -25.35 19.09 -9.98
CA LYS A 188 -25.81 20.07 -10.99
C LYS A 188 -25.05 21.38 -10.78
N GLY A 189 -24.05 21.61 -11.62
CA GLY A 189 -23.33 22.88 -11.69
C GLY A 189 -24.25 24.02 -12.15
N GLY A 190 -24.30 25.10 -11.37
CA GLY A 190 -24.85 26.38 -11.77
C GLY A 190 -23.72 27.34 -12.09
N GLY A 191 -23.64 27.81 -13.34
CA GLY A 191 -22.74 28.88 -13.76
C GLY A 191 -23.28 30.26 -13.35
N PRO A 192 -22.41 31.26 -13.17
CA PRO A 192 -22.81 32.60 -12.72
C PRO A 192 -23.35 33.45 -13.88
N THR A 193 -24.39 34.23 -13.59
CA THR A 193 -24.85 35.39 -14.38
C THR A 193 -23.96 36.58 -14.19
#